data_AF-A0A1G8D014-F1
#
_entry.id   AF-A0A1G8D014-F1
#
_cell.length_a   1.000
_cell.length_b   1.000
_cell.length_c   1.000
_cell.angle_alpha   90.00
_cell.angle_beta   90.00
_cell.angle_gamma   90.00
#
_symmetry.space_group_name_H-M   'P 1'
#
loop_
_entity.id
_entity.type
_entity.pdbx_description
1 polymer ?
#
loop_
_entity_poly.entity_id
_entity_poly.type
_entity_poly.pdbx_seq_one_letter_code
_entity_poly.pdbx_strand_id
1 'polypeptide(L)'
;MIIQLESNQTNKVHITQSYLEEIRLLPSRVACLKWGNLFGIDLQRIKNNISELELDSYLSELPAGEIIVYWVYIPSSKTEREIKRQINKLQKFNIPYQYIQNNEHSQWHNAISFGMLRERSLATQLIEELKSKGILNVNMRRLSLEQVKFVIREPTKEVKEKIFMLAQQFPDSKLEITECERF
;
A
#
# COMPACT_ATOMS: atom_id res chain seq x y z
N MET A 1 43.66 39.36 76.86
CA MET A 1 42.64 40.11 76.10
C MET A 1 42.46 39.39 74.78
N ILE A 2 41.25 38.86 74.57
CA ILE A 2 40.81 37.97 73.48
C ILE A 2 40.58 38.80 72.22
N ILE A 3 40.99 38.31 71.05
CA ILE A 3 40.17 38.34 69.82
C ILE A 3 40.48 37.07 69.01
N GLN A 4 39.53 36.12 69.00
CA GLN A 4 39.45 35.04 68.03
C GLN A 4 38.81 35.61 66.75
N LEU A 5 39.45 35.42 65.61
CA LEU A 5 38.88 35.70 64.29
C LEU A 5 38.55 34.37 63.62
N GLU A 6 37.26 34.04 63.56
CA GLU A 6 36.74 32.93 62.79
C GLU A 6 36.77 33.27 61.30
N SER A 7 37.54 32.49 60.53
CA SER A 7 37.58 32.56 59.07
C SER A 7 36.39 31.79 58.52
N ASN A 8 35.44 32.52 57.94
CA ASN A 8 34.22 31.96 57.38
C ASN A 8 34.49 31.26 56.04
N GLN A 9 33.80 30.15 55.87
CA GLN A 9 34.09 29.08 54.93
C GLN A 9 33.96 29.50 53.45
N THR A 10 34.89 28.96 52.66
CA THR A 10 34.86 28.68 51.22
C THR A 10 33.47 28.66 50.57
N ASN A 11 33.17 29.69 49.78
CA ASN A 11 32.07 29.66 48.81
C ASN A 11 32.55 28.90 47.56
N LYS A 12 32.51 27.55 47.62
CA LYS A 12 32.66 26.72 46.41
C LYS A 12 31.34 26.79 45.65
N VAL A 13 31.34 27.51 44.53
CA VAL A 13 30.28 27.46 43.53
C VAL A 13 30.16 26.01 43.07
N HIS A 14 29.08 25.34 43.49
CA HIS A 14 28.68 24.07 42.91
C HIS A 14 28.27 24.35 41.47
N ILE A 15 29.13 24.00 40.51
CA ILE A 15 28.77 23.97 39.11
C ILE A 15 27.73 22.86 38.97
N THR A 16 26.47 23.24 38.88
CA THR A 16 25.36 22.34 38.60
C THR A 16 25.66 21.63 37.29
N GLN A 17 25.69 20.29 37.37
CA GLN A 17 25.83 19.37 36.26
C GLN A 17 24.99 19.84 35.06
N SER A 18 25.63 20.43 34.05
CA SER A 18 24.98 20.77 32.79
C SER A 18 24.53 19.47 32.15
N TYR A 19 23.23 19.25 32.04
CA TYR A 19 22.69 18.24 31.14
C TYR A 19 23.02 18.73 29.73
N LEU A 20 24.17 18.29 29.19
CA LEU A 20 24.42 18.43 27.76
C LEU A 20 23.38 17.54 27.09
N GLU A 21 22.27 18.13 26.66
CA GLU A 21 21.46 17.53 25.61
C GLU A 21 22.34 17.47 24.37
N GLU A 22 22.88 16.29 24.09
CA GLU A 22 23.61 16.01 22.86
C GLU A 22 22.63 16.19 21.69
N ILE A 23 22.75 17.29 20.94
CA ILE A 23 21.98 17.52 19.71
C ILE A 23 22.43 16.47 18.70
N ARG A 24 21.71 15.34 18.63
CA ARG A 24 21.95 14.32 17.63
C ARG A 24 21.33 14.75 16.32
N LEU A 25 22.18 15.12 15.36
CA LEU A 25 21.77 15.31 13.98
C LEU A 25 21.33 13.96 13.41
N LEU A 26 20.05 13.85 13.11
CA LEU A 26 19.50 12.68 12.42
C LEU A 26 19.99 12.67 10.96
N PRO A 27 20.32 11.49 10.38
CA PRO A 27 20.73 11.44 8.99
C PRO A 27 19.58 11.90 8.07
N SER A 28 19.93 12.72 7.07
CA SER A 28 18.98 13.22 6.05
C SER A 28 18.50 12.10 5.12
N ARG A 29 19.34 11.10 4.90
CA ARG A 29 19.05 9.90 4.11
C ARG A 29 18.78 8.72 5.03
N VAL A 30 17.71 8.00 4.75
CA VAL A 30 17.30 6.83 5.53
C VAL A 30 16.93 5.68 4.61
N ALA A 31 16.94 4.46 5.15
CA ALA A 31 16.43 3.29 4.43
C ALA A 31 14.92 3.44 4.22
N CYS A 32 14.46 3.14 3.00
CA CYS A 32 13.08 3.26 2.59
C CYS A 32 12.65 2.03 1.80
N LEU A 33 11.40 1.63 2.02
CA LEU A 33 10.72 0.64 1.22
C LEU A 33 9.84 1.36 0.20
N LYS A 34 10.14 1.23 -1.08
CA LYS A 34 9.37 1.82 -2.18
C LYS A 34 8.53 0.73 -2.84
N TRP A 35 7.22 0.91 -2.85
CA TRP A 35 6.27 -0.01 -3.46
C TRP A 35 5.51 0.69 -4.58
N GLY A 36 5.83 0.38 -5.83
CA GLY A 36 5.29 1.03 -7.02
C GLY A 36 4.53 0.09 -7.94
N ASN A 37 4.14 0.63 -9.10
CA ASN A 37 3.24 0.00 -10.08
C ASN A 37 1.85 -0.31 -9.51
N LEU A 38 1.31 0.59 -8.69
CA LEU A 38 0.03 0.41 -8.03
C LEU A 38 -1.03 1.25 -8.72
N PHE A 39 -2.14 0.64 -9.11
CA PHE A 39 -3.23 1.33 -9.82
C PHE A 39 -4.56 0.59 -9.63
N GLY A 40 -5.66 1.27 -9.95
CA GLY A 40 -6.97 0.66 -10.11
C GLY A 40 -7.49 -0.11 -8.89
N ILE A 41 -8.04 -1.30 -9.13
CA ILE A 41 -8.68 -2.13 -8.09
C ILE A 41 -7.63 -2.64 -7.09
N ASP A 42 -6.45 -3.02 -7.57
CA ASP A 42 -5.39 -3.53 -6.70
C ASP A 42 -4.85 -2.45 -5.77
N LEU A 43 -4.76 -1.20 -6.23
CA LEU A 43 -4.41 -0.07 -5.36
C LEU A 43 -5.38 0.06 -4.18
N GLN A 44 -6.69 -0.05 -4.40
CA GLN A 44 -7.67 0.03 -3.31
C GLN A 44 -7.50 -1.10 -2.29
N ARG A 45 -7.24 -2.33 -2.76
CA ARG A 45 -6.96 -3.46 -1.86
C ARG A 45 -5.68 -3.22 -1.05
N ILE A 46 -4.63 -2.70 -1.69
CA ILE A 46 -3.37 -2.38 -1.02
C ILE A 46 -3.58 -1.31 0.04
N LYS A 47 -4.30 -0.23 -0.26
CA LYS A 47 -4.61 0.84 0.70
C LYS A 47 -5.27 0.29 1.97
N ASN A 48 -6.29 -0.55 1.81
CA ASN A 48 -6.97 -1.18 2.94
C ASN A 48 -6.05 -2.06 3.79
N ASN A 49 -5.15 -2.83 3.17
CA ASN A 49 -4.21 -3.68 3.91
C ASN A 49 -3.10 -2.87 4.58
N ILE A 50 -2.60 -1.82 3.94
CA ILE A 50 -1.56 -0.95 4.51
C ILE A 50 -2.11 -0.15 5.69
N SER A 51 -3.38 0.31 5.66
CA SER A 51 -3.96 1.05 6.78
C SER A 51 -4.02 0.24 8.08
N GLU A 52 -4.08 -1.09 8.01
CA GLU A 52 -4.04 -1.98 9.19
C GLU A 52 -2.64 -2.03 9.85
N LEU A 53 -1.61 -1.49 9.19
CA LEU A 53 -0.23 -1.45 9.70
C LEU A 53 0.10 -0.16 10.45
N GLU A 54 -0.84 0.80 10.54
CA GLU A 54 -0.70 2.05 11.30
C GLU A 54 0.58 2.85 10.97
N LEU A 55 0.92 2.93 9.67
CA LEU A 55 2.18 3.53 9.17
C LEU A 55 2.09 5.03 8.87
N ASP A 56 1.03 5.72 9.30
CA ASP A 56 0.62 7.02 8.76
C ASP A 56 1.71 8.11 8.79
N SER A 57 2.56 8.15 9.82
CA SER A 57 3.65 9.13 9.92
C SER A 57 4.88 8.82 9.08
N TYR A 58 5.02 7.58 8.59
CA TYR A 58 6.19 7.10 7.83
C TYR A 58 5.86 6.75 6.38
N LEU A 59 4.57 6.67 6.05
CA LEU A 59 4.04 6.33 4.74
C LEU A 59 3.74 7.59 3.93
N SER A 60 4.23 7.63 2.70
CA SER A 60 3.81 8.61 1.70
C SER A 60 3.26 7.93 0.47
N GLU A 61 2.08 8.35 0.02
CA GLU A 61 1.54 8.03 -1.29
C GLU A 61 1.94 9.12 -2.27
N LEU A 62 2.63 8.74 -3.35
CA LEU A 62 3.11 9.67 -4.35
C LEU A 62 2.59 9.28 -5.74
N PRO A 63 2.19 10.23 -6.59
CA PRO A 63 1.85 9.94 -7.97
C PRO A 63 3.07 9.38 -8.71
N ALA A 64 2.82 8.45 -9.64
CA ALA A 64 3.83 7.73 -10.40
C ALA A 64 3.54 7.73 -11.92
N GLY A 65 2.72 8.68 -12.38
CA GLY A 65 2.33 8.84 -13.79
C GLY A 65 1.04 8.10 -14.12
N GLU A 66 0.79 7.88 -15.42
CA GLU A 66 -0.36 7.13 -15.91
C GLU A 66 0.06 5.79 -16.52
N ILE A 67 -0.88 4.86 -16.61
CA ILE A 67 -0.71 3.58 -17.29
C ILE A 67 -1.97 3.21 -18.07
N ILE A 68 -1.75 2.61 -19.24
CA ILE A 68 -2.82 1.95 -19.99
C ILE A 68 -2.95 0.51 -19.52
N VAL A 69 -4.15 0.12 -19.15
CA VAL A 69 -4.49 -1.27 -18.80
C VAL A 69 -5.73 -1.75 -19.54
N TYR A 70 -5.85 -3.07 -19.64
CA TYR A 70 -6.97 -3.80 -20.19
C TYR A 70 -7.66 -4.53 -19.04
N TRP A 71 -8.79 -3.97 -18.59
CA TRP A 71 -9.57 -4.53 -17.52
C TRP A 71 -10.50 -5.63 -18.05
N VAL A 72 -10.36 -6.83 -17.52
CA VAL A 72 -11.21 -7.99 -17.83
C VAL A 72 -12.25 -8.14 -16.73
N TYR A 73 -13.54 -8.09 -17.09
CA TYR A 73 -14.62 -8.01 -16.11
C TYR A 73 -15.96 -8.54 -16.63
N ILE A 74 -16.85 -8.95 -15.73
CA ILE A 74 -18.28 -9.03 -15.98
C ILE A 74 -18.93 -7.74 -15.47
N PRO A 75 -19.73 -7.03 -16.29
CA PRO A 75 -20.40 -5.80 -15.89
C PRO A 75 -21.39 -6.05 -14.74
N SER A 76 -21.77 -4.96 -14.07
CA SER A 76 -22.81 -4.97 -13.05
C SER A 76 -24.09 -5.63 -13.56
N SER A 77 -24.58 -6.62 -12.80
CA SER A 77 -25.88 -7.24 -13.07
C SER A 77 -27.02 -6.39 -12.51
N LYS A 78 -28.21 -6.60 -13.06
CA LYS A 78 -29.45 -5.99 -12.59
C LYS A 78 -29.96 -6.59 -11.26
N THR A 79 -29.48 -7.77 -10.83
CA THR A 79 -29.99 -8.43 -9.61
C THR A 79 -28.89 -9.16 -8.82
N GLU A 80 -28.97 -9.11 -7.48
CA GLU A 80 -28.06 -9.84 -6.60
C GLU A 80 -28.07 -11.36 -6.85
N ARG A 81 -29.23 -11.91 -7.20
CA ARG A 81 -29.39 -13.35 -7.49
C ARG A 81 -28.52 -13.79 -8.66
N GLU A 82 -28.41 -12.97 -9.70
CA GLU A 82 -27.60 -13.28 -10.87
C GLU A 82 -26.11 -13.22 -10.54
N ILE A 83 -25.67 -12.20 -9.79
CA ILE A 83 -24.30 -12.12 -9.28
C ILE A 83 -23.94 -13.32 -8.43
N LYS A 84 -24.80 -13.69 -7.46
CA LYS A 84 -24.55 -14.84 -6.58
C LYS A 84 -24.38 -16.14 -7.37
N ARG A 85 -25.15 -16.33 -8.44
CA ARG A 85 -25.00 -17.48 -9.36
C ARG A 85 -23.65 -17.46 -10.08
N GLN A 86 -23.23 -16.29 -10.57
CA GLN A 86 -21.91 -16.15 -11.22
C GLN A 86 -20.78 -16.44 -10.23
N ILE A 87 -20.81 -15.84 -9.04
CA ILE A 87 -19.84 -16.07 -7.98
C ILE A 87 -19.73 -17.56 -7.61
N ASN A 88 -20.87 -18.23 -7.37
CA ASN A 88 -20.87 -19.66 -7.07
C ASN A 88 -20.23 -20.49 -8.18
N LYS A 89 -20.42 -20.10 -9.45
CA LYS A 89 -19.77 -20.75 -10.59
C LYS A 89 -18.26 -20.53 -10.58
N LEU A 90 -17.81 -19.30 -10.33
CA LEU A 90 -16.38 -18.96 -10.24
C LEU A 90 -15.69 -19.74 -9.13
N GLN A 91 -16.31 -19.80 -7.95
CA GLN A 91 -15.83 -20.59 -6.81
C GLN A 91 -15.74 -22.08 -7.13
N LYS A 92 -16.78 -22.66 -7.77
CA LYS A 92 -16.78 -24.08 -8.17
C LYS A 92 -15.59 -24.44 -9.08
N PHE A 93 -15.15 -23.51 -9.93
CA PHE A 93 -14.02 -23.71 -10.85
C PHE A 93 -12.68 -23.17 -10.33
N ASN A 94 -12.62 -22.73 -9.05
CA ASN A 94 -11.45 -22.08 -8.46
C ASN A 94 -10.89 -20.95 -9.33
N ILE A 95 -11.78 -20.18 -9.96
CA ILE A 95 -11.40 -19.03 -10.78
C ILE A 95 -11.22 -17.84 -9.86
N PRO A 96 -10.04 -17.20 -9.80
CA PRO A 96 -9.83 -16.01 -8.98
C PRO A 96 -10.65 -14.84 -9.54
N TYR A 97 -11.28 -14.07 -8.64
CA TYR A 97 -12.07 -12.90 -9.00
C TYR A 97 -12.06 -11.86 -7.86
N GLN A 98 -12.37 -10.62 -8.20
CA GLN A 98 -12.63 -9.55 -7.25
C GLN A 98 -14.05 -9.02 -7.45
N TYR A 99 -14.88 -9.09 -6.42
CA TYR A 99 -16.26 -8.61 -6.48
C TYR A 99 -16.32 -7.15 -6.00
N ILE A 100 -16.76 -6.25 -6.87
CA ILE A 100 -16.75 -4.81 -6.63
C ILE A 100 -18.03 -4.41 -5.91
N GLN A 101 -17.95 -4.23 -4.59
CA GLN A 101 -19.07 -3.77 -3.75
C GLN A 101 -18.90 -2.34 -3.25
N ASN A 102 -17.71 -1.76 -3.37
CA ASN A 102 -17.42 -0.44 -2.86
C ASN A 102 -18.28 0.60 -3.59
N ASN A 103 -18.87 1.52 -2.83
CA ASN A 103 -19.68 2.64 -3.31
C ASN A 103 -20.88 2.21 -4.17
N GLU A 104 -22.05 2.08 -3.54
CA GLU A 104 -23.31 1.67 -4.18
C GLU A 104 -23.75 2.57 -5.35
N HIS A 105 -23.28 3.81 -5.39
CA HIS A 105 -23.57 4.76 -6.48
C HIS A 105 -22.63 4.62 -7.68
N SER A 106 -21.59 3.79 -7.58
CA SER A 106 -20.68 3.52 -8.69
C SER A 106 -21.38 2.71 -9.78
N GLN A 107 -21.18 3.09 -11.04
CA GLN A 107 -21.62 2.27 -12.19
C GLN A 107 -20.96 0.87 -12.23
N TRP A 108 -19.93 0.66 -11.39
CA TRP A 108 -19.21 -0.59 -11.24
C TRP A 108 -19.64 -1.39 -10.01
N HIS A 109 -20.57 -0.86 -9.21
CA HIS A 109 -21.14 -1.59 -8.10
C HIS A 109 -21.77 -2.89 -8.63
N ASN A 110 -21.46 -4.00 -7.99
CA ASN A 110 -21.80 -5.36 -8.40
C ASN A 110 -21.10 -5.89 -9.67
N ALA A 111 -20.03 -5.26 -10.14
CA ALA A 111 -19.21 -5.85 -11.20
C ALA A 111 -18.25 -6.93 -10.64
N ILE A 112 -17.82 -7.86 -11.50
CA ILE A 112 -16.81 -8.87 -11.16
C ILE A 112 -15.57 -8.62 -12.00
N SER A 113 -14.45 -8.33 -11.36
CA SER A 113 -13.15 -8.15 -12.01
C SER A 113 -12.34 -9.45 -12.00
N PHE A 114 -11.71 -9.77 -13.13
CA PHE A 114 -10.75 -10.88 -13.24
C PHE A 114 -9.29 -10.41 -13.27
N GLY A 115 -9.05 -9.11 -13.50
CA GLY A 115 -7.72 -8.53 -13.51
C GLY A 115 -7.59 -7.31 -14.41
N MET A 116 -6.55 -6.52 -14.17
CA MET A 116 -6.16 -5.38 -15.00
C MET A 116 -4.79 -5.68 -15.63
N LEU A 117 -4.77 -6.01 -16.92
CA LEU A 117 -3.57 -6.49 -17.60
C LEU A 117 -2.94 -5.36 -18.41
N ARG A 118 -1.61 -5.30 -18.46
CA ARG A 118 -0.91 -4.27 -19.27
C ARG A 118 -0.97 -4.57 -20.76
N GLU A 119 -1.02 -5.85 -21.11
CA GLU A 119 -1.03 -6.31 -22.49
C GLU A 119 -2.42 -6.76 -22.93
N ARG A 120 -2.83 -6.30 -24.12
CA ARG A 120 -4.12 -6.69 -24.71
C ARG A 120 -4.20 -8.19 -25.01
N SER A 121 -3.07 -8.78 -25.41
CA SER A 121 -2.92 -10.22 -25.68
C SER A 121 -3.26 -11.05 -24.45
N LEU A 122 -2.67 -10.72 -23.30
CA LEU A 122 -2.95 -11.40 -22.02
C LEU A 122 -4.41 -11.26 -21.59
N ALA A 123 -4.99 -10.07 -21.75
CA ALA A 123 -6.42 -9.86 -21.47
C ALA A 123 -7.33 -10.70 -22.38
N THR A 124 -6.94 -10.86 -23.66
CA THR A 124 -7.68 -11.66 -24.64
C THR A 124 -7.59 -13.14 -24.31
N GLN A 125 -6.39 -13.64 -23.99
CA GLN A 125 -6.17 -15.02 -23.54
C GLN A 125 -6.99 -15.33 -22.28
N LEU A 126 -6.98 -14.44 -21.28
CA LEU A 126 -7.80 -14.61 -20.07
C LEU A 126 -9.30 -14.72 -20.40
N ILE A 127 -9.81 -13.92 -21.33
CA ILE A 127 -11.20 -14.00 -21.77
C ILE A 127 -11.50 -15.35 -22.41
N GLU A 128 -10.61 -15.87 -23.26
CA GLU A 128 -10.77 -17.17 -23.90
C GLU A 128 -10.73 -18.32 -22.88
N GLU A 129 -9.82 -18.26 -21.91
CA GLU A 129 -9.75 -19.21 -20.79
C GLU A 129 -11.01 -19.20 -19.92
N LEU A 130 -11.56 -18.02 -19.63
CA LEU A 130 -12.81 -17.90 -18.89
C LEU A 130 -13.99 -18.47 -19.68
N LYS A 131 -14.06 -18.19 -20.99
CA LYS A 131 -15.10 -18.70 -21.88
C LYS A 131 -15.05 -20.21 -22.02
N SER A 132 -13.86 -20.82 -22.12
CA SER A 132 -13.72 -22.28 -22.20
C SER A 132 -14.19 -22.99 -20.92
N LYS A 133 -14.11 -22.32 -19.77
CA LYS A 133 -14.70 -22.75 -18.48
C LYS A 133 -16.19 -22.41 -18.35
N GLY A 134 -16.81 -21.95 -19.44
CA GLY A 134 -18.23 -21.60 -19.51
C GLY A 134 -18.58 -20.29 -18.79
N ILE A 135 -17.62 -19.44 -18.43
CA ILE A 135 -17.92 -18.11 -17.88
C ILE A 135 -18.28 -17.19 -19.06
N LEU A 136 -19.52 -16.70 -19.03
CA LEU A 136 -20.08 -15.86 -20.10
C LEU A 136 -20.09 -14.38 -19.67
N ASN A 137 -20.39 -13.50 -20.61
CA ASN A 137 -20.49 -12.04 -20.40
C ASN A 137 -19.20 -11.37 -19.88
N VAL A 138 -18.05 -11.98 -20.15
CA VAL A 138 -16.74 -11.39 -19.86
C VAL A 138 -16.40 -10.38 -20.96
N ASN A 139 -16.04 -9.17 -20.54
CA ASN A 139 -15.72 -8.02 -21.36
C ASN A 139 -14.30 -7.54 -21.09
N MET A 140 -13.74 -6.81 -22.06
CA MET A 140 -12.48 -6.08 -21.91
C MET A 140 -12.74 -4.59 -22.06
N ARG A 141 -12.17 -3.77 -21.18
CA ARG A 141 -12.15 -2.30 -21.32
C ARG A 141 -10.72 -1.79 -21.24
N ARG A 142 -10.32 -0.96 -22.21
CA ARG A 142 -9.08 -0.20 -22.15
C ARG A 142 -9.28 1.03 -21.24
N LEU A 143 -8.40 1.21 -20.26
CA LEU A 143 -8.44 2.31 -19.30
C LEU A 143 -7.08 3.02 -19.28
N SER A 144 -7.09 4.35 -19.12
CA SER A 144 -5.92 5.08 -18.59
C SER A 144 -6.15 5.27 -17.10
N LEU A 145 -5.21 4.81 -16.28
CA LEU A 145 -5.27 4.91 -14.83
C LEU A 145 -4.05 5.65 -14.31
N GLU A 146 -4.26 6.47 -13.28
CA GLU A 146 -3.17 6.99 -12.48
C GLU A 146 -2.48 5.85 -11.74
N GLN A 147 -1.16 5.90 -11.73
CA GLN A 147 -0.31 5.07 -10.91
C GLN A 147 0.11 5.84 -9.66
N VAL A 148 0.25 5.10 -8.57
CA VAL A 148 0.86 5.61 -7.35
C VAL A 148 1.98 4.68 -6.90
N LYS A 149 2.81 5.23 -6.02
CA LYS A 149 3.80 4.48 -5.27
C LYS A 149 3.70 4.84 -3.80
N PHE A 150 3.88 3.85 -2.93
CA PHE A 150 4.08 4.05 -1.51
C PHE A 150 5.56 4.14 -1.20
N VAL A 151 5.93 5.06 -0.31
CA VAL A 151 7.26 5.18 0.27
C VAL A 151 7.12 5.06 1.77
N ILE A 152 7.64 3.98 2.35
CA ILE A 152 7.69 3.77 3.80
C ILE A 152 9.12 4.07 4.26
N ARG A 153 9.28 5.11 5.07
CA ARG A 153 10.57 5.53 5.62
C ARG A 153 10.90 4.75 6.89
N GLU A 154 12.17 4.43 7.07
CA GLU A 154 12.70 3.75 8.26
C GLU A 154 11.90 2.51 8.69
N PRO A 155 11.54 1.59 7.76
CA PRO A 155 10.67 0.49 8.10
C PRO A 155 11.35 -0.46 9.09
N THR A 156 10.64 -0.81 10.17
CA THR A 156 11.08 -1.83 11.12
C THR A 156 11.21 -3.19 10.42
N LYS A 157 11.90 -4.15 11.07
CA LYS A 157 12.00 -5.52 10.54
C LYS A 157 10.62 -6.14 10.31
N GLU A 158 9.72 -5.99 11.27
CA GLU A 158 8.35 -6.49 11.20
C GLU A 158 7.56 -5.87 10.04
N VAL A 159 7.65 -4.55 9.86
CA VAL A 159 6.97 -3.85 8.75
C VAL A 159 7.49 -4.34 7.40
N LYS A 160 8.81 -4.52 7.26
CA LYS A 160 9.39 -5.09 6.03
C LYS A 160 8.81 -6.47 5.74
N GLU A 161 8.81 -7.37 6.71
CA GLU A 161 8.27 -8.73 6.54
C GLU A 161 6.79 -8.72 6.14
N LYS A 162 5.96 -7.91 6.82
CA LYS A 162 4.53 -7.77 6.48
C LYS A 162 4.32 -7.24 5.06
N ILE A 163 5.04 -6.19 4.66
CA ILE A 163 4.92 -5.64 3.29
C ILE A 163 5.46 -6.63 2.25
N PHE A 164 6.53 -7.35 2.51
CA PHE A 164 7.03 -8.40 1.60
C PHE A 164 6.01 -9.52 1.40
N MET A 165 5.33 -9.96 2.46
CA MET A 165 4.25 -10.95 2.34
C MET A 165 3.05 -10.40 1.57
N LEU A 166 2.69 -9.14 1.82
CA LEU A 166 1.58 -8.49 1.13
C LEU A 166 1.88 -8.30 -0.37
N ALA A 167 3.07 -7.84 -0.73
CA ALA A 167 3.47 -7.58 -2.11
C ALA A 167 3.43 -8.84 -3.01
N GLN A 168 3.63 -10.04 -2.45
CA GLN A 168 3.51 -11.31 -3.17
C GLN A 168 2.09 -11.57 -3.71
N GLN A 169 1.07 -10.91 -3.15
CA GLN A 169 -0.31 -11.01 -3.63
C GLN A 169 -0.59 -10.11 -4.85
N PHE A 170 0.41 -9.32 -5.29
CA PHE A 170 0.29 -8.33 -6.36
C PHE A 170 1.50 -8.48 -7.31
N PRO A 171 1.48 -9.49 -8.20
CA PRO A 171 2.66 -9.85 -9.01
C PRO A 171 3.13 -8.75 -9.97
N ASP A 172 2.25 -7.82 -10.36
CA ASP A 172 2.59 -6.69 -11.22
C ASP A 172 3.14 -5.47 -10.46
N SER A 173 3.10 -5.53 -9.13
CA SER A 173 3.66 -4.50 -8.25
C SER A 173 5.18 -4.65 -8.12
N LYS A 174 5.88 -3.56 -7.79
CA LYS A 174 7.33 -3.57 -7.64
C LYS A 174 7.74 -3.06 -6.28
N LEU A 175 8.43 -3.90 -5.50
CA LEU A 175 8.91 -3.57 -4.17
C LEU A 175 10.44 -3.47 -4.17
N GLU A 176 10.97 -2.36 -3.67
CA GLU A 176 12.41 -2.09 -3.62
C GLU A 176 12.82 -1.54 -2.26
N ILE A 177 13.98 -1.96 -1.75
CA ILE A 177 14.64 -1.34 -0.61
C ILE A 177 15.72 -0.40 -1.16
N THR A 178 15.68 0.86 -0.78
CA THR A 178 16.61 1.89 -1.24
C THR A 178 16.77 2.99 -0.19
N GLU A 179 17.57 4.01 -0.46
CA GLU A 179 17.61 5.22 0.37
C GLU A 179 16.64 6.29 -0.13
N CYS A 180 16.10 7.08 0.78
CA CYS A 180 15.34 8.28 0.46
C CYS A 180 15.52 9.38 1.52
N GLU A 181 15.04 10.58 1.22
CA GLU A 181 15.02 11.68 2.19
C GLU A 181 14.12 11.30 3.37
N ARG A 182 14.59 11.60 4.58
CA ARG A 182 13.84 11.35 5.83
C ARG A 182 12.56 12.16 5.92
N PHE A 183 12.51 13.33 5.27
CA PHE A 183 11.40 14.26 5.25
C PHE A 183 10.95 14.47 3.80
#